data_AF-A0AAD8IAD6-F1
#
_entry.id   AF-A0AAD8IAD6-F1
#
_cell.length_a   1.000
_cell.length_b   1.000
_cell.length_c   1.000
_cell.angle_alpha   90.00
_cell.angle_beta   90.00
_cell.angle_gamma   90.00
#
_symmetry.space_group_name_H-M   'P 1'
#
loop_
_entity.id
_entity.type
_entity.pdbx_description
1 polymer ?
#
loop_
_entity_poly.entity_id
_entity_poly.type
_entity_poly.pdbx_seq_one_letter_code
_entity_poly.pdbx_strand_id
1 'polypeptide(L)'
;MSNRFAICVLASDKTGDIEIILMDRPMRYAFGKNVFDVLQEYKGKFPTMLKSLENQDYIIKLQILEVNIQKQSEIYLATDMFKGFTFHENSLDEETIVKPTEFSAGEPSGSSYHLDNMSET
;
A
#
# COMPACT_ATOMS: atom_id res chain seq x y z
N MET A 1 18.61 17.80 -16.32
CA MET A 1 18.38 17.58 -14.87
C MET A 1 16.95 17.12 -14.67
N SER A 2 16.71 16.09 -13.85
CA SER A 2 15.34 15.63 -13.53
C SER A 2 14.90 16.38 -12.26
N ASN A 3 13.96 17.32 -12.40
CA ASN A 3 13.31 17.93 -11.24
C ASN A 3 12.38 16.88 -10.60
N ARG A 4 12.33 16.84 -9.28
CA ARG A 4 11.52 15.91 -8.50
C ARG A 4 10.92 16.62 -7.30
N PHE A 5 9.80 16.12 -6.80
CA PHE A 5 9.25 16.62 -5.55
C PHE A 5 10.06 16.15 -4.35
N ALA A 6 10.25 17.07 -3.41
CA ALA A 6 10.60 16.83 -2.03
C ALA A 6 9.87 17.89 -1.21
N ILE A 7 8.73 17.51 -0.62
CA ILE A 7 7.83 18.43 0.07
C ILE A 7 7.76 18.03 1.54
N CYS A 8 8.08 18.95 2.44
CA CYS A 8 7.87 18.75 3.86
C CYS A 8 6.43 19.16 4.21
N VAL A 9 5.69 18.27 4.88
CA VAL A 9 4.35 18.53 5.40
C VAL A 9 4.34 18.25 6.90
N LEU A 10 3.53 19.01 7.63
CA LEU A 10 3.17 18.70 9.00
C LEU A 10 1.88 17.88 8.97
N ALA A 11 1.91 16.68 9.55
CA ALA A 11 0.72 15.84 9.72
C ALA A 11 0.38 15.72 11.20
N SER A 12 -0.91 15.70 11.49
CA SER A 12 -1.43 15.69 12.86
C SER A 12 -2.41 14.53 13.05
N ASP A 13 -2.34 13.86 14.19
CA ASP A 13 -3.36 12.93 14.64
C ASP A 13 -3.72 13.17 16.12
N LYS A 14 -4.40 12.21 16.76
CA LYS A 14 -4.81 12.34 18.17
C LYS A 14 -3.62 12.33 19.16
N THR A 15 -2.46 11.88 18.71
CA THR A 15 -1.25 11.69 19.55
C THR A 15 -0.27 12.85 19.42
N GLY A 16 -0.34 13.61 18.33
CA GLY A 16 0.48 14.80 18.12
C GLY A 16 0.74 15.06 16.65
N ASP A 17 1.83 15.79 16.40
CA ASP A 17 2.24 16.21 15.06
C ASP A 17 3.58 15.60 14.68
N ILE A 18 3.75 15.26 13.41
CA ILE A 18 5.01 14.78 12.84
C ILE A 18 5.33 15.48 11.52
N GLU A 19 6.61 15.72 11.27
CA GLU A 19 7.09 16.22 9.98
C GLU A 19 7.35 15.06 9.02
N ILE A 20 6.81 15.14 7.82
CA ILE A 20 6.91 14.09 6.80
C ILE A 20 7.43 14.69 5.49
N ILE A 21 8.45 14.04 4.91
CA ILE A 21 8.92 14.33 3.57
C ILE A 21 8.15 13.46 2.57
N LEU A 22 7.33 14.11 1.75
CA LEU A 22 6.68 13.54 0.58
C LEU A 22 7.61 13.64 -0.62
N MET A 23 8.15 12.49 -1.03
CA MET A 23 8.95 12.39 -2.23
C MET A 23 8.07 12.30 -3.48
N ASP A 24 8.75 12.33 -4.61
CA ASP A 24 8.19 12.33 -5.95
C ASP A 24 7.18 11.23 -6.27
N ARG A 25 7.36 9.99 -5.80
CA ARG A 25 6.41 8.89 -6.04
C ARG A 25 5.05 9.13 -5.34
N PRO A 26 4.99 9.36 -4.02
CA PRO A 26 3.74 9.72 -3.32
C PRO A 26 2.99 10.89 -3.97
N MET A 27 3.71 11.97 -4.33
CA MET A 27 3.10 13.15 -4.94
C MET A 27 2.49 12.86 -6.32
N ARG A 28 3.22 12.16 -7.19
CA ARG A 28 2.69 11.81 -8.52
C ARG A 28 1.54 10.83 -8.45
N TYR A 29 1.59 9.87 -7.53
CA TYR A 29 0.53 8.88 -7.37
C TYR A 29 -0.77 9.53 -6.87
N ALA A 30 -0.68 10.39 -5.85
CA ALA A 30 -1.85 11.03 -5.27
C ALA A 30 -2.51 12.09 -6.18
N PHE A 31 -1.72 12.82 -6.99
CA PHE A 31 -2.23 13.97 -7.75
C PHE A 31 -2.18 13.81 -9.27
N GLY A 32 -1.50 12.80 -9.80
CA GLY A 32 -1.32 12.60 -11.25
C GLY A 32 -0.53 13.72 -11.94
N LYS A 33 0.11 14.62 -11.19
CA LYS A 33 0.90 15.75 -11.69
C LYS A 33 2.37 15.57 -11.37
N ASN A 34 3.23 16.00 -12.29
CA ASN A 34 4.67 16.07 -12.07
C ASN A 34 5.09 17.49 -11.64
N VAL A 35 6.37 17.67 -11.28
CA VAL A 35 6.90 18.95 -10.80
C VAL A 35 6.80 20.08 -11.83
N PHE A 36 6.89 19.78 -13.13
CA PHE A 36 6.80 20.77 -14.18
C PHE A 36 5.38 21.32 -14.31
N ASP A 37 4.36 20.48 -14.14
CA ASP A 37 2.96 20.91 -14.12
C ASP A 37 2.71 21.92 -12.99
N VAL A 38 3.30 21.65 -11.82
CA VAL A 38 3.21 22.53 -10.64
C VAL A 38 3.98 23.84 -10.85
N LEU A 39 5.16 23.78 -11.47
CA LEU A 39 5.95 24.98 -11.78
C LEU A 39 5.26 25.87 -12.83
N GLN A 40 4.52 25.30 -13.78
CA GLN A 40 3.71 26.07 -14.73
C GLN A 40 2.51 26.74 -14.06
N GLU A 41 1.94 26.09 -13.04
CA GLU A 41 0.88 26.68 -12.20
C GLU A 41 1.40 27.82 -11.33
N TYR A 42 2.68 27.76 -10.94
CA TYR A 42 3.37 28.78 -10.14
C TYR A 42 3.58 30.09 -10.93
N LYS A 43 2.49 30.84 -11.12
CA LYS A 43 2.48 32.19 -11.71
C LYS A 43 2.57 33.26 -10.62
N GLY A 44 3.51 33.07 -9.68
CA GLY A 44 3.64 33.90 -8.47
C GLY A 44 2.56 33.64 -7.41
N LYS A 45 1.76 32.58 -7.56
CA LYS A 45 0.79 32.10 -6.57
C LYS A 45 1.16 30.70 -6.10
N PHE A 46 0.86 30.39 -4.85
CA PHE A 46 1.07 29.05 -4.31
C PHE A 46 0.24 28.03 -5.10
N PRO A 47 0.81 26.90 -5.56
CA PRO A 47 0.10 25.96 -6.43
C PRO A 47 -1.11 25.33 -5.72
N THR A 48 -2.25 25.29 -6.40
CA THR A 48 -3.52 24.77 -5.87
C THR A 48 -3.40 23.29 -5.50
N MET A 49 -2.61 22.53 -6.26
CA MET A 49 -2.35 21.12 -5.94
C MET A 49 -1.68 20.98 -4.57
N LEU A 50 -0.66 21.79 -4.27
CA LEU A 50 -0.02 21.76 -2.95
C LEU A 50 -0.96 22.25 -1.85
N LYS A 51 -1.77 23.26 -2.15
CA LYS A 51 -2.78 23.77 -1.21
C LYS A 51 -3.81 22.70 -0.85
N SER A 52 -4.14 21.81 -1.79
CA SER A 52 -5.11 20.74 -1.58
C SER A 52 -4.63 19.61 -0.65
N LEU A 53 -3.37 19.62 -0.22
CA LEU A 53 -2.87 18.73 0.84
C LEU A 53 -3.38 19.13 2.23
N GLU A 54 -3.69 20.42 2.43
CA GLU A 54 -4.10 20.92 3.74
C GLU A 54 -5.50 20.45 4.13
N ASN A 55 -5.70 20.17 5.42
CA ASN A 55 -6.99 19.80 6.00
C ASN A 55 -7.65 18.60 5.28
N GLN A 56 -6.83 17.64 4.87
CA GLN A 56 -7.27 16.39 4.26
C GLN A 56 -6.71 15.21 5.05
N ASP A 57 -7.47 14.13 5.05
CA ASP A 57 -7.04 12.87 5.67
C ASP A 57 -6.27 12.01 4.67
N TYR A 58 -5.16 11.42 5.13
CA TYR A 58 -4.33 10.52 4.34
C TYR A 58 -3.86 9.33 5.19
N ILE A 59 -3.75 8.17 4.55
CA ILE A 59 -2.95 7.05 5.04
C ILE A 59 -1.56 7.19 4.43
N ILE A 60 -0.53 7.27 5.28
CA ILE A 60 0.86 7.51 4.88
C ILE A 60 1.72 6.33 5.33
N LYS A 61 2.47 5.74 4.40
CA LYS A 61 3.44 4.68 4.71
C LYS A 61 4.80 5.31 4.99
N LEU A 62 5.20 5.35 6.25
CA LEU A 62 6.47 5.92 6.69
C LEU A 62 7.61 4.89 6.63
N GLN A 63 8.79 5.36 6.22
CA GLN A 63 10.05 4.64 6.34
C GLN A 63 10.86 5.28 7.46
N ILE A 64 11.13 4.49 8.50
CA ILE A 64 12.02 4.86 9.60
C ILE A 64 13.46 4.58 9.17
N LEU A 65 14.30 5.61 9.20
CA LEU A 65 15.70 5.55 8.80
C LEU A 65 16.62 5.57 10.01
N GLU A 66 17.89 5.19 9.80
CA GLU A 66 18.93 5.22 10.84
C GLU A 66 19.03 6.60 11.52
N VAL A 67 18.85 7.69 10.77
CA VAL A 67 18.86 9.06 11.32
C VAL A 67 17.71 9.34 12.29
N ASN A 68 16.56 8.70 12.10
CA ASN A 68 15.43 8.81 13.04
C ASN A 68 15.75 8.11 14.36
N ILE A 69 16.53 7.03 14.31
CA ILE A 69 16.87 6.23 15.49
C ILE A 69 18.10 6.79 16.21
N GLN A 70 19.22 6.94 15.50
CA GLN A 70 20.51 7.31 16.10
C GLN A 70 20.62 8.80 16.40
N LYS A 71 20.04 9.65 15.54
CA LYS A 71 20.13 11.11 15.66
C LYS A 71 18.84 11.74 16.15
N GLN A 72 17.84 10.92 16.47
CA GLN A 72 16.53 11.38 16.95
C GLN A 72 15.90 12.43 16.01
N SER A 73 16.09 12.25 14.70
CA SER A 73 15.43 13.11 13.71
C SER A 73 13.93 12.87 13.73
N GLU A 74 13.15 13.93 13.95
CA GLU A 74 11.67 13.90 13.99
C GLU A 74 11.02 14.07 12.60
N ILE A 75 11.85 14.08 11.54
CA ILE A 75 11.41 14.15 10.14
C ILE A 75 11.42 12.76 9.52
N TYR A 76 10.26 12.28 9.06
CA TYR A 76 10.07 10.94 8.52
C TYR A 76 9.90 10.94 7.01
N LEU A 77 10.36 9.88 6.35
CA LEU A 77 10.23 9.74 4.90
C LEU A 77 8.94 8.99 4.54
N ALA A 78 8.09 9.56 3.68
CA ALA A 78 6.96 8.83 3.12
C ALA A 78 7.38 8.01 1.89
N THR A 79 7.01 6.73 1.89
CA THR A 79 7.19 5.82 0.73
C THR A 79 5.92 5.68 -0.10
N ASP A 80 4.76 5.88 0.52
CA ASP A 80 3.45 5.85 -0.14
C ASP A 80 2.44 6.74 0.58
N MET A 81 1.39 7.15 -0.15
CA MET A 81 0.35 8.05 0.35
C MET A 81 -0.98 7.79 -0.37
N PHE A 82 -2.04 7.56 0.41
CA PHE A 82 -3.39 7.32 -0.07
C PHE A 82 -4.36 8.31 0.57
N LYS A 83 -5.27 8.86 -0.23
CA LYS A 83 -6.26 9.82 0.28
C LYS A 83 -7.40 9.10 1.02
N GLY A 84 -7.77 9.64 2.18
CA GLY A 84 -8.86 9.15 3.02
C GLY A 84 -8.43 8.07 4.01
N PHE A 85 -9.39 7.65 4.85
CA PHE A 85 -9.24 6.56 5.81
C PHE A 85 -9.90 5.29 5.27
N THR A 86 -9.22 4.53 4.41
CA THR A 86 -9.62 3.16 4.11
C THR A 86 -8.86 2.23 5.04
N PHE A 87 -9.34 2.11 6.29
CA PHE A 87 -8.93 0.99 7.13
C PHE A 87 -9.65 -0.25 6.62
N HIS A 88 -8.94 -1.07 5.84
CA HIS A 88 -9.25 -2.48 5.82
C HIS A 88 -8.65 -3.05 7.09
N GLU A 89 -9.50 -3.39 8.07
CA GLU A 89 -9.09 -4.32 9.10
C GLU A 89 -8.61 -5.55 8.35
N ASN A 90 -7.30 -5.81 8.34
CA ASN A 90 -6.86 -7.17 8.11
C ASN A 90 -7.45 -7.92 9.31
N SER A 91 -8.55 -8.63 9.08
CA SER A 91 -8.79 -9.83 9.87
C SER A 91 -7.46 -10.56 9.88
N LEU A 92 -6.94 -10.84 11.08
CA LEU A 92 -5.96 -11.87 11.23
C LEU A 92 -6.68 -13.13 10.75
N ASP A 93 -6.58 -13.40 9.44
CA ASP A 93 -7.11 -14.62 8.87
C ASP A 93 -6.48 -15.75 9.67
N GLU A 94 -7.37 -16.52 10.28
CA GLU A 94 -7.15 -17.61 11.20
C GLU A 94 -5.84 -18.35 10.88
N GLU A 95 -5.03 -18.60 11.92
CA GLU A 95 -3.97 -19.61 11.85
C GLU A 95 -4.50 -20.80 11.08
N THR A 96 -4.01 -21.00 9.86
CA THR A 96 -4.40 -22.14 9.04
C THR A 96 -3.82 -23.34 9.75
N ILE A 97 -4.63 -23.98 10.61
CA ILE A 97 -4.29 -25.25 11.23
C ILE A 97 -4.03 -26.19 10.05
N VAL A 98 -2.75 -26.46 9.79
CA VAL A 98 -2.31 -27.37 8.74
C VAL A 98 -2.85 -28.74 9.15
N LYS A 99 -3.98 -29.17 8.55
CA LYS A 99 -4.48 -30.52 8.74
C LYS A 99 -3.41 -31.49 8.20
N PRO A 100 -3.05 -32.54 8.95
CA PRO A 100 -2.09 -33.53 8.49
C PRO A 100 -2.54 -34.10 7.14
N THR A 101 -1.65 -34.07 6.14
CA THR A 101 -1.87 -34.69 4.84
C THR A 101 -2.06 -36.19 5.04
N GLU A 102 -3.23 -36.71 4.63
CA GLU A 102 -3.46 -38.15 4.61
C GLU A 102 -2.47 -38.82 3.65
N PHE A 103 -1.90 -39.92 4.13
CA PHE A 103 -0.91 -40.73 3.44
C PHE A 103 -1.47 -41.18 2.08
N SER A 104 -0.84 -40.76 0.98
CA SER A 104 -1.21 -41.24 -0.36
C SER A 104 -0.68 -42.67 -0.52
N ALA A 105 -1.54 -43.66 -0.28
CA ALA A 105 -1.28 -45.03 -0.70
C ALA A 105 -1.58 -45.13 -2.20
N GLY A 106 -0.57 -45.49 -3.00
CA GLY A 106 -0.72 -45.61 -4.45
C GLY A 106 -1.74 -46.67 -4.84
N GLU A 107 -2.71 -46.29 -5.68
CA GLU A 107 -3.69 -47.23 -6.23
C GLU A 107 -3.05 -48.08 -7.35
N PRO A 108 -3.18 -49.42 -7.31
CA PRO A 108 -2.88 -50.23 -8.48
C PRO A 108 -4.01 -50.10 -9.52
N SER A 109 -3.65 -49.74 -10.76
CA SER A 109 -4.59 -49.71 -11.89
C SER A 109 -5.11 -51.12 -12.20
N GLY A 110 -6.37 -51.39 -11.85
CA GLY A 110 -7.12 -52.54 -12.35
C GLY A 110 -7.98 -52.13 -13.54
N SER A 111 -7.78 -52.76 -14.69
CA SER A 111 -8.62 -52.56 -15.89
C SER A 111 -10.05 -53.05 -15.62
N SER A 112 -11.05 -52.16 -15.64
CA SER A 112 -12.44 -52.59 -15.61
C SER A 112 -12.89 -53.00 -17.02
N TYR A 113 -13.18 -54.29 -17.17
CA TYR A 113 -13.90 -54.80 -18.33
C TYR A 113 -15.36 -54.35 -18.22
N HIS A 114 -15.83 -53.58 -19.20
CA HIS A 114 -17.24 -53.22 -19.32
C HIS A 114 -17.99 -54.42 -19.91
N LEU A 115 -18.82 -55.08 -19.11
CA LEU A 115 -19.82 -56.03 -19.57
C LEU A 115 -21.18 -55.38 -19.44
N ASP A 116 -21.75 -55.00 -20.58
CA ASP A 116 -23.18 -54.72 -20.71
C ASP A 116 -23.95 -56.00 -20.40
N ASN A 117 -24.90 -55.95 -19.47
CA ASN A 117 -25.95 -56.95 -19.44
C ASN A 117 -27.29 -56.31 -19.10
N MET A 118 -28.15 -56.37 -20.10
CA MET A 118 -29.56 -56.02 -20.13
C MET A 118 -30.33 -56.76 -19.04
N SER A 119 -31.26 -56.07 -18.38
CA SER A 119 -32.52 -56.68 -17.96
C SER A 119 -33.58 -55.62 -17.68
N GLU A 120 -34.66 -55.72 -18.45
CA GLU A 120 -35.95 -55.06 -18.26
C GLU A 120 -36.61 -55.50 -16.94
N THR A 121 -37.34 -54.57 -16.32
CA THR A 121 -38.71 -54.81 -15.83
C THR A 121 -39.47 -53.49 -15.85
#